data_AF-A0A2R5EP57-F1
#
_entry.id   AF-A0A2R5EP57-F1
#
_cell.length_a   1.000
_cell.length_b   1.000
_cell.length_c   1.000
_cell.angle_alpha   90.00
_cell.angle_beta   90.00
_cell.angle_gamma   90.00
#
_symmetry.space_group_name_H-M   'P 1'
#
loop_
_entity.id
_entity.type
_entity.pdbx_description
1 polymer ?
#
loop_
_entity_poly.entity_id
_entity_poly.type
_entity_poly.pdbx_seq_one_letter_code
_entity_poly.pdbx_strand_id
1 'polypeptide(L)'
;MSKKRLLAMSMAVIMSTGLLAACSNNNNGGGAATSSPAPTATSGSTDQPSEGFPDYSKGFPQKVNLEIPVYERAFEGWNVTDNYYTRWVQKEFGDKYNINVKYVPITRNNEVTDFEQLLAAQKAPDIIFHYDMPQALAYYGEDVMQELDWEEIANYAPTYWGNLSETIQQYGVVDGKNTFFFAARPDTDNYVSLIRKDWVEKVGMKVEDLTSLEKYNDMLVKWKEAGLGVLGGSLTRNNYNYSYAFRDWPIDPKYRALYSDLAAADLTTKDSEEWLRNLNYQFNNGLIDKEFYLRDDDNKIKSEFVAGRTGTYGLYLASNTDVFEATLKNNPGAEFAVVPPFAGIPEGGVPQARAYWPFGFIMGINYLSTPEERAAVWMYLEWMSQPDNLFMFQNGVEGQNYTLDADGLPVKTPDFKGESVLSQNNNKDYWALVTETPVYATPELTRKANLLNWAPVGYEYLAEDLLRYRDETAQYRTPDALFTVVLEKVNEYKADLNALFQELYLNIVLAPEAEFDAKYEAAKKRYLEAGYQEILDEKQKAIDAGQFR
;
A
#
# COMPACT_ATOMS: atom_id res chain seq x y z
N MET A 1 -5.75 3.05 -60.20
CA MET A 1 -6.23 1.66 -60.05
C MET A 1 -6.68 1.52 -58.58
N SER A 2 -7.96 1.76 -58.29
CA SER A 2 -9.00 0.76 -57.97
C SER A 2 -8.71 -0.04 -56.69
N LYS A 3 -9.54 -0.20 -55.65
CA LYS A 3 -10.88 0.23 -55.16
C LYS A 3 -10.88 -0.26 -53.69
N LYS A 4 -11.12 0.56 -52.65
CA LYS A 4 -12.40 0.78 -51.93
C LYS A 4 -13.08 -0.46 -51.29
N ARG A 5 -13.43 -0.29 -49.98
CA ARG A 5 -14.58 -0.87 -49.20
C ARG A 5 -14.31 -2.15 -48.38
N LEU A 6 -14.94 -2.44 -47.22
CA LEU A 6 -15.76 -1.74 -46.20
C LEU A 6 -15.94 -2.75 -45.02
N LEU A 7 -16.28 -2.24 -43.83
CA LEU A 7 -17.02 -2.82 -42.69
C LEU A 7 -17.59 -4.26 -42.79
N ALA A 8 -17.56 -4.97 -41.66
CA ALA A 8 -18.70 -5.77 -41.21
C ALA A 8 -18.76 -5.87 -39.68
N MET A 9 -19.73 -5.16 -39.11
CA MET A 9 -20.28 -5.30 -37.77
C MET A 9 -21.53 -6.17 -37.93
N SER A 10 -21.68 -7.27 -37.16
CA SER A 10 -22.97 -7.95 -37.06
C SER A 10 -23.08 -8.78 -35.79
N MET A 11 -23.93 -8.24 -34.92
CA MET A 11 -24.64 -8.77 -33.77
C MET A 11 -25.39 -10.08 -34.11
N ALA A 12 -25.40 -11.05 -33.18
CA ALA A 12 -26.33 -12.17 -33.20
C ALA A 12 -26.90 -12.38 -31.79
N VAL A 13 -28.11 -11.86 -31.60
CA VAL A 13 -29.05 -12.21 -30.52
C VAL A 13 -29.73 -13.52 -30.92
N ILE A 14 -29.71 -14.52 -30.05
CA ILE A 14 -30.77 -15.54 -29.97
C ILE A 14 -31.16 -15.70 -28.50
N MET A 15 -32.32 -15.15 -28.16
CA MET A 15 -33.11 -15.57 -27.01
C MET A 15 -33.78 -16.91 -27.33
N SER A 16 -33.82 -17.80 -26.35
CA SER A 16 -34.94 -18.74 -26.22
C SER A 16 -35.17 -19.06 -24.74
N THR A 17 -36.30 -18.52 -24.28
CA THR A 17 -37.00 -18.67 -23.01
C THR A 17 -37.67 -20.04 -22.87
N GLY A 18 -37.92 -20.42 -21.60
CA GLY A 18 -38.93 -21.41 -21.18
C GLY A 18 -38.34 -22.49 -20.26
N LEU A 19 -38.91 -22.88 -19.12
CA LEU A 19 -40.22 -22.65 -18.51
C LEU A 19 -40.11 -22.99 -17.02
N LEU A 20 -40.74 -22.18 -16.16
CA LEU A 20 -41.12 -22.50 -14.78
C LEU A 20 -42.41 -23.34 -14.78
N ALA A 21 -42.42 -24.46 -14.04
CA ALA A 21 -43.58 -25.10 -13.42
C ALA A 21 -43.05 -26.11 -12.38
N ALA A 22 -43.04 -25.79 -11.08
CA ALA A 22 -44.13 -25.94 -10.11
C ALA A 22 -44.62 -27.40 -9.93
N CYS A 23 -44.38 -27.98 -8.74
CA CYS A 23 -45.40 -28.71 -7.95
C CYS A 23 -44.91 -28.95 -6.51
N SER A 24 -45.83 -28.69 -5.58
CA SER A 24 -45.78 -28.92 -4.13
C SER A 24 -46.77 -30.04 -3.76
N ASN A 25 -46.50 -30.72 -2.62
CA ASN A 25 -47.35 -31.64 -1.83
C ASN A 25 -47.69 -33.02 -2.45
N ASN A 26 -47.73 -34.17 -1.75
CA ASN A 26 -48.35 -34.42 -0.44
C ASN A 26 -48.01 -35.84 0.14
N ASN A 27 -47.78 -35.92 1.46
CA ASN A 27 -48.18 -36.88 2.52
C ASN A 27 -48.39 -38.41 2.31
N ASN A 28 -47.71 -39.21 3.18
CA ASN A 28 -48.14 -40.41 3.98
C ASN A 28 -46.88 -41.25 4.31
N GLY A 29 -46.58 -41.74 5.51
CA GLY A 29 -47.34 -42.00 6.73
C GLY A 29 -47.05 -43.44 7.22
N GLY A 30 -46.24 -43.58 8.27
CA GLY A 30 -46.34 -44.66 9.28
C GLY A 30 -45.47 -45.93 9.14
N GLY A 31 -44.86 -46.34 10.26
CA GLY A 31 -44.59 -47.75 10.57
C GLY A 31 -43.24 -48.09 11.20
N ALA A 32 -43.16 -48.02 12.54
CA ALA A 32 -42.04 -48.52 13.35
C ALA A 32 -42.01 -50.05 13.46
N ALA A 33 -40.82 -50.65 13.61
CA ALA A 33 -40.63 -51.91 14.35
C ALA A 33 -39.20 -52.03 14.89
N THR A 34 -39.14 -52.16 16.21
CA THR A 34 -38.02 -52.39 17.13
C THR A 34 -37.51 -53.84 17.12
N SER A 35 -36.20 -54.04 17.32
CA SER A 35 -35.69 -55.19 18.09
C SER A 35 -34.26 -54.97 18.61
N SER A 36 -34.11 -55.02 19.93
CA SER A 36 -32.90 -55.26 20.75
C SER A 36 -33.34 -56.24 21.88
N PRO A 37 -32.48 -57.01 22.61
CA PRO A 37 -31.25 -56.49 23.26
C PRO A 37 -30.06 -57.46 23.57
N ALA A 38 -28.91 -56.83 23.92
CA ALA A 38 -27.92 -57.13 25.01
C ALA A 38 -26.91 -58.34 24.93
N PRO A 39 -25.77 -58.37 25.68
CA PRO A 39 -25.29 -57.45 26.75
C PRO A 39 -23.80 -56.98 26.75
N THR A 40 -23.62 -55.77 27.30
CA THR A 40 -22.67 -55.31 28.37
C THR A 40 -21.16 -55.61 28.35
N ALA A 41 -20.35 -54.54 28.34
CA ALA A 41 -19.29 -54.30 29.34
C ALA A 41 -18.93 -52.79 29.42
N THR A 42 -18.99 -52.26 30.64
CA THR A 42 -18.86 -50.87 31.08
C THR A 42 -17.40 -50.42 31.22
N SER A 43 -17.13 -49.13 31.00
CA SER A 43 -16.43 -48.19 31.92
C SER A 43 -15.34 -47.34 31.26
N GLY A 44 -15.47 -46.01 31.36
CA GLY A 44 -14.35 -45.08 31.19
C GLY A 44 -14.73 -43.69 30.67
N SER A 45 -15.17 -42.80 31.57
CA SER A 45 -15.17 -41.33 31.50
C SER A 45 -15.61 -40.65 30.19
N THR A 46 -16.87 -40.23 30.17
CA THR A 46 -17.29 -39.04 29.41
C THR A 46 -16.65 -37.81 30.04
N ASP A 47 -15.52 -37.37 29.49
CA ASP A 47 -15.18 -35.95 29.52
C ASP A 47 -16.13 -35.25 28.56
N GLN A 48 -17.05 -34.47 29.12
CA GLN A 48 -17.65 -33.39 28.37
C GLN A 48 -16.53 -32.41 27.99
N PRO A 49 -16.41 -32.00 26.72
CA PRO A 49 -15.50 -30.93 26.37
C PRO A 49 -15.99 -29.64 27.03
N SER A 50 -15.11 -28.91 27.71
CA SER A 50 -15.35 -27.50 27.98
C SER A 50 -15.43 -26.78 26.64
N GLU A 51 -16.43 -25.92 26.46
CA GLU A 51 -16.54 -24.95 25.36
C GLU A 51 -15.22 -24.17 25.20
N GLY A 52 -14.42 -24.50 24.19
CA GLY A 52 -13.13 -23.85 23.94
C GLY A 52 -12.56 -24.23 22.57
N PHE A 53 -11.71 -23.36 22.04
CA PHE A 53 -11.01 -23.58 20.76
C PHE A 53 -10.07 -24.80 20.84
N PRO A 54 -9.93 -25.61 19.76
CA PRO A 54 -9.02 -26.75 19.75
C PRO A 54 -7.57 -26.39 20.10
N ASP A 55 -6.90 -27.20 20.92
CA ASP A 55 -5.48 -26.98 21.26
C ASP A 55 -4.56 -27.51 20.16
N TYR A 56 -3.92 -26.60 19.41
CA TYR A 56 -2.92 -26.90 18.39
C TYR A 56 -1.48 -26.65 18.85
N SER A 57 -1.22 -26.50 20.16
CA SER A 57 0.13 -26.26 20.71
C SER A 57 1.14 -27.39 20.42
N LYS A 58 0.64 -28.58 20.04
CA LYS A 58 1.45 -29.73 19.58
C LYS A 58 1.38 -29.97 18.06
N GLY A 59 0.82 -29.03 17.32
CA GLY A 59 0.59 -29.11 15.88
C GLY A 59 -0.79 -29.66 15.52
N PHE A 60 -1.15 -29.47 14.25
CA PHE A 60 -2.43 -29.90 13.70
C PHE A 60 -2.48 -31.43 13.52
N PRO A 61 -3.61 -32.08 13.82
CA PRO A 61 -3.76 -33.54 13.65
C PRO A 61 -3.58 -34.01 12.21
N GLN A 62 -3.96 -33.18 11.24
CA GLN A 62 -3.75 -33.37 9.80
C GLN A 62 -2.93 -32.22 9.25
N LYS A 63 -2.22 -32.46 8.14
CA LYS A 63 -1.39 -31.41 7.54
C LYS A 63 -2.28 -30.28 7.01
N VAL A 64 -2.08 -29.07 7.51
CA VAL A 64 -2.78 -27.85 7.08
C VAL A 64 -1.92 -27.12 6.05
N ASN A 65 -2.53 -26.49 5.04
CA ASN A 65 -1.82 -25.57 4.16
C ASN A 65 -1.98 -24.14 4.70
N LEU A 66 -0.93 -23.34 4.65
CA LEU A 66 -1.01 -21.92 4.97
C LEU A 66 -0.44 -21.15 3.78
N GLU A 67 -1.27 -20.43 3.06
CA GLU A 67 -0.91 -19.63 1.90
C GLU A 67 -0.86 -18.14 2.28
N ILE A 68 0.35 -17.58 2.30
CA ILE A 68 0.63 -16.22 2.75
C ILE A 68 0.91 -15.33 1.53
N PRO A 69 0.17 -14.22 1.34
CA PRO A 69 0.52 -13.25 0.29
C PRO A 69 1.85 -12.54 0.61
N VAL A 70 2.67 -12.31 -0.40
CA VAL A 70 3.92 -11.54 -0.30
C VAL A 70 4.10 -10.66 -1.53
N TYR A 71 4.53 -9.40 -1.36
CA TYR A 71 4.75 -8.53 -2.51
C TYR A 71 5.94 -8.95 -3.38
N GLU A 72 5.71 -9.09 -4.67
CA GLU A 72 6.73 -9.17 -5.71
C GLU A 72 7.06 -7.76 -6.22
N ARG A 73 8.34 -7.40 -6.16
CA ARG A 73 8.89 -6.08 -6.53
C ARG A 73 9.82 -6.12 -7.73
N ALA A 74 9.96 -7.29 -8.36
CA ALA A 74 10.90 -7.59 -9.42
C ALA A 74 12.34 -7.21 -9.06
N PHE A 75 12.73 -7.42 -7.80
CA PHE A 75 14.11 -7.21 -7.37
C PHE A 75 15.03 -8.17 -8.12
N GLU A 76 16.06 -7.62 -8.75
CA GLU A 76 16.98 -8.41 -9.56
C GLU A 76 17.62 -9.54 -8.76
N GLY A 77 17.53 -10.77 -9.27
CA GLY A 77 18.10 -11.95 -8.65
C GLY A 77 17.40 -12.45 -7.37
N TRP A 78 16.23 -11.89 -7.03
CA TRP A 78 15.46 -12.29 -5.86
C TRP A 78 14.31 -13.22 -6.23
N ASN A 79 14.15 -14.34 -5.52
CA ASN A 79 12.96 -15.17 -5.59
C ASN A 79 12.11 -14.92 -4.33
N VAL A 80 10.96 -14.28 -4.51
CA VAL A 80 10.08 -13.89 -3.40
C VAL A 80 9.39 -15.07 -2.72
N THR A 81 9.25 -16.21 -3.40
CA THR A 81 8.50 -17.37 -2.86
C THR A 81 9.40 -18.49 -2.32
N ASP A 82 10.67 -18.54 -2.75
CA ASP A 82 11.64 -19.53 -2.29
C ASP A 82 13.02 -18.90 -2.06
N ASN A 83 13.32 -18.66 -0.78
CA ASN A 83 14.59 -18.12 -0.33
C ASN A 83 14.90 -18.63 1.09
N TYR A 84 16.01 -18.16 1.67
CA TYR A 84 16.44 -18.56 3.00
C TYR A 84 15.33 -18.39 4.07
N TYR A 85 14.60 -17.28 4.02
CA TYR A 85 13.60 -16.93 5.03
C TYR A 85 12.33 -17.75 4.89
N THR A 86 11.86 -18.01 3.67
CA THR A 86 10.67 -18.87 3.47
C THR A 86 10.94 -20.30 3.92
N ARG A 87 12.16 -20.83 3.66
CA ARG A 87 12.60 -22.14 4.17
C ARG A 87 12.80 -22.16 5.68
N TRP A 88 13.34 -21.09 6.25
CA TRP A 88 13.49 -20.94 7.71
C TRP A 88 12.14 -20.95 8.41
N VAL A 89 11.13 -20.24 7.88
CA VAL A 89 9.75 -20.26 8.39
C VAL A 89 9.16 -21.67 8.32
N GLN A 90 9.29 -22.34 7.18
CA GLN A 90 8.82 -23.72 7.07
C GLN A 90 9.43 -24.61 8.15
N LYS A 91 10.74 -24.49 8.41
CA LYS A 91 11.42 -25.30 9.42
C LYS A 91 11.08 -24.92 10.87
N GLU A 92 11.11 -23.63 11.20
CA GLU A 92 11.00 -23.15 12.58
C GLU A 92 9.56 -22.96 13.06
N PHE A 93 8.60 -22.94 12.13
CA PHE A 93 7.17 -22.83 12.40
C PHE A 93 6.39 -23.97 11.74
N GLY A 94 6.44 -24.07 10.40
CA GLY A 94 5.58 -25.00 9.65
C GLY A 94 5.70 -26.46 10.10
N ASP A 95 6.92 -27.00 10.08
CA ASP A 95 7.23 -28.38 10.44
C ASP A 95 6.90 -28.69 11.91
N LYS A 96 7.03 -27.71 12.81
CA LYS A 96 6.72 -27.87 14.24
C LYS A 96 5.23 -28.04 14.49
N TYR A 97 4.38 -27.42 13.67
CA TYR A 97 2.94 -27.43 13.84
C TYR A 97 2.20 -28.27 12.79
N ASN A 98 2.90 -29.04 11.96
CA ASN A 98 2.32 -29.82 10.86
C ASN A 98 1.58 -28.93 9.82
N ILE A 99 2.19 -27.79 9.49
CA ILE A 99 1.70 -26.80 8.52
C ILE A 99 2.63 -26.79 7.30
N ASN A 100 2.04 -26.79 6.11
CA ASN A 100 2.71 -26.55 4.84
C ASN A 100 2.60 -25.06 4.50
N VAL A 101 3.65 -24.29 4.79
CA VAL A 101 3.68 -22.85 4.53
C VAL A 101 4.06 -22.61 3.08
N LYS A 102 3.25 -21.82 2.37
CA LYS A 102 3.48 -21.38 1.00
C LYS A 102 3.34 -19.88 0.90
N TYR A 103 4.13 -19.29 0.03
CA TYR A 103 4.07 -17.87 -0.28
C TYR A 103 3.44 -17.67 -1.66
N VAL A 104 2.46 -16.79 -1.74
CA VAL A 104 1.76 -16.42 -2.99
C VAL A 104 2.24 -15.02 -3.39
N PRO A 105 2.91 -14.88 -4.55
CA PRO A 105 3.45 -13.59 -4.97
C PRO A 105 2.32 -12.69 -5.48
N ILE A 106 2.29 -11.45 -4.99
CA ILE A 106 1.36 -10.41 -5.39
C ILE A 106 2.16 -9.23 -5.93
N THR A 107 1.98 -8.85 -7.18
CA THR A 107 2.78 -7.77 -7.81
C THR A 107 2.49 -6.44 -7.12
N ARG A 108 3.50 -5.79 -6.53
CA ARG A 108 3.27 -4.58 -5.71
C ARG A 108 2.55 -3.45 -6.47
N ASN A 109 2.84 -3.28 -7.75
CA ASN A 109 2.25 -2.24 -8.59
C ASN A 109 0.95 -2.66 -9.29
N ASN A 110 0.52 -3.92 -9.12
CA ASN A 110 -0.67 -4.51 -9.76
C ASN A 110 -1.47 -5.38 -8.79
N GLU A 111 -1.37 -5.09 -7.49
CA GLU A 111 -1.88 -5.91 -6.39
C GLU A 111 -3.37 -6.23 -6.53
N VAL A 112 -4.18 -5.21 -6.81
CA VAL A 112 -5.64 -5.38 -6.97
C VAL A 112 -5.93 -6.38 -8.07
N THR A 113 -5.39 -6.17 -9.27
CA THR A 113 -5.59 -7.09 -10.40
C THR A 113 -5.16 -8.52 -10.07
N ASP A 114 -4.05 -8.70 -9.36
CA ASP A 114 -3.55 -10.02 -9.00
C ASP A 114 -4.49 -10.72 -8.00
N PHE A 115 -4.97 -10.01 -6.96
CA PHE A 115 -5.98 -10.55 -6.04
C PHE A 115 -7.29 -10.87 -6.75
N GLU A 116 -7.81 -9.98 -7.61
CA GLU A 116 -9.03 -10.22 -8.39
C GLU A 116 -8.95 -11.50 -9.22
N GLN A 117 -7.81 -11.72 -9.91
CA GLN A 117 -7.59 -12.93 -10.70
C GLN A 117 -7.54 -14.19 -9.84
N LEU A 118 -6.89 -14.11 -8.67
CA LEU A 118 -6.79 -15.23 -7.75
C LEU A 118 -8.15 -15.55 -7.09
N LEU A 119 -8.92 -14.53 -6.70
CA LEU A 119 -10.27 -14.65 -6.15
C LEU A 119 -11.22 -15.28 -7.17
N ALA A 120 -11.25 -14.76 -8.39
CA ALA A 120 -12.05 -15.32 -9.49
C ALA A 120 -11.68 -16.78 -9.82
N ALA A 121 -10.40 -17.15 -9.64
CA ALA A 121 -9.92 -18.51 -9.83
C ALA A 121 -10.11 -19.42 -8.61
N GLN A 122 -10.64 -18.92 -7.49
CA GLN A 122 -10.73 -19.61 -6.19
C GLN A 122 -9.35 -20.11 -5.70
N LYS A 123 -8.31 -19.28 -5.88
CA LYS A 123 -6.91 -19.55 -5.54
C LYS A 123 -6.28 -18.40 -4.76
N ALA A 124 -7.08 -17.48 -4.21
CA ALA A 124 -6.57 -16.45 -3.34
C ALA A 124 -5.96 -17.08 -2.06
N PRO A 125 -4.88 -16.50 -1.51
CA PRO A 125 -4.27 -16.97 -0.28
C PRO A 125 -5.21 -16.83 0.92
N ASP A 126 -4.80 -17.33 2.09
CA ASP A 126 -5.62 -17.30 3.32
C ASP A 126 -5.81 -15.88 3.87
N ILE A 127 -4.87 -14.99 3.58
CA ILE A 127 -4.92 -13.56 3.92
C ILE A 127 -5.14 -12.77 2.64
N ILE A 128 -6.14 -11.90 2.63
CA ILE A 128 -6.32 -10.85 1.61
C ILE A 128 -5.96 -9.54 2.29
N PHE A 129 -5.05 -8.76 1.72
CA PHE A 129 -4.63 -7.49 2.30
C PHE A 129 -4.76 -6.32 1.32
N HIS A 130 -4.75 -5.12 1.86
CA HIS A 130 -4.45 -3.89 1.14
C HIS A 130 -3.86 -2.85 2.11
N TYR A 131 -3.30 -1.75 1.58
CA TYR A 131 -2.87 -0.59 2.38
C TYR A 131 -3.93 0.49 2.55
N ASP A 132 -4.94 0.46 1.69
CA ASP A 132 -5.96 1.50 1.55
C ASP A 132 -7.33 0.94 1.93
N MET A 133 -7.97 1.55 2.93
CA MET A 133 -9.31 1.17 3.43
C MET A 133 -10.38 1.09 2.33
N PRO A 134 -10.47 2.03 1.37
CA PRO A 134 -11.47 1.91 0.29
C PRO A 134 -11.37 0.60 -0.50
N GLN A 135 -10.16 0.10 -0.76
CA GLN A 135 -9.99 -1.16 -1.47
C GLN A 135 -10.24 -2.36 -0.57
N ALA A 136 -9.87 -2.30 0.72
CA ALA A 136 -10.22 -3.36 1.68
C ALA A 136 -11.76 -3.50 1.82
N LEU A 137 -12.48 -2.38 1.85
CA LEU A 137 -13.95 -2.36 1.84
C LEU A 137 -14.55 -2.89 0.53
N ALA A 138 -13.85 -2.72 -0.60
CA ALA A 138 -14.26 -3.32 -1.87
C ALA A 138 -14.22 -4.84 -1.80
N TYR A 139 -13.11 -5.42 -1.32
CA TYR A 139 -13.02 -6.87 -1.12
C TYR A 139 -14.06 -7.37 -0.11
N TYR A 140 -14.34 -6.61 0.95
CA TYR A 140 -15.45 -6.95 1.86
C TYR A 140 -16.81 -6.97 1.14
N GLY A 141 -17.10 -5.94 0.34
CA GLY A 141 -18.36 -5.83 -0.42
C GLY A 141 -18.54 -6.91 -1.49
N GLU A 142 -17.47 -7.59 -1.88
CA GLU A 142 -17.49 -8.76 -2.78
C GLU A 142 -17.75 -10.09 -2.05
N ASP A 143 -18.01 -10.05 -0.73
CA ASP A 143 -18.24 -11.22 0.13
C ASP A 143 -17.06 -12.23 0.12
N VAL A 144 -15.83 -11.77 -0.16
CA VAL A 144 -14.64 -12.66 -0.21
C VAL A 144 -13.91 -12.80 1.12
N MET A 145 -14.46 -12.25 2.21
CA MET A 145 -13.86 -12.28 3.55
C MET A 145 -14.79 -12.91 4.60
N GLN A 146 -14.19 -13.54 5.61
CA GLN A 146 -14.92 -14.12 6.75
C GLN A 146 -15.21 -13.09 7.84
N GLU A 147 -16.32 -13.26 8.55
CA GLU A 147 -16.51 -12.62 9.85
C GLU A 147 -15.54 -13.23 10.88
N LEU A 148 -14.91 -12.39 11.68
CA LEU A 148 -13.86 -12.77 12.62
C LEU A 148 -14.40 -12.99 14.03
N ASP A 149 -13.95 -14.08 14.67
CA ASP A 149 -14.10 -14.29 16.10
C ASP A 149 -12.85 -13.74 16.83
N TRP A 150 -13.02 -12.64 17.56
CA TRP A 150 -11.91 -12.03 18.30
C TRP A 150 -11.41 -12.90 19.47
N GLU A 151 -12.25 -13.75 20.04
CA GLU A 151 -11.81 -14.68 21.08
C GLU A 151 -10.88 -15.76 20.49
N GLU A 152 -11.12 -16.16 19.23
CA GLU A 152 -10.25 -17.08 18.49
C GLU A 152 -8.86 -16.47 18.26
N ILE A 153 -8.80 -15.19 17.86
CA ILE A 153 -7.54 -14.46 17.67
C ILE A 153 -6.80 -14.33 19.01
N ALA A 154 -7.51 -13.92 20.08
CA ALA A 154 -6.90 -13.78 21.40
C ALA A 154 -6.36 -15.12 21.95
N ASN A 155 -7.01 -16.24 21.60
CA ASN A 155 -6.59 -17.57 21.99
C ASN A 155 -5.33 -18.05 21.24
N TYR A 156 -5.34 -17.97 19.91
CA TYR A 156 -4.24 -18.49 19.09
C TYR A 156 -3.08 -17.51 18.87
N ALA A 157 -3.32 -16.21 19.07
CA ALA A 157 -2.33 -15.15 18.86
C ALA A 157 -2.33 -14.09 19.98
N PRO A 158 -2.06 -14.48 21.24
CA PRO A 158 -2.15 -13.57 22.38
C PRO A 158 -1.18 -12.39 22.32
N THR A 159 0.04 -12.55 21.80
CA THR A 159 1.03 -11.47 21.67
C THR A 159 0.60 -10.49 20.58
N TYR A 160 0.19 -11.01 19.42
CA TYR A 160 -0.34 -10.23 18.32
C TYR A 160 -1.60 -9.44 18.74
N TRP A 161 -2.56 -10.13 19.38
CA TRP A 161 -3.78 -9.54 19.91
C TRP A 161 -3.50 -8.48 20.97
N GLY A 162 -2.57 -8.75 21.89
CA GLY A 162 -2.16 -7.77 22.91
C GLY A 162 -1.63 -6.47 22.31
N ASN A 163 -0.95 -6.54 21.17
CA ASN A 163 -0.40 -5.37 20.48
C ASN A 163 -1.43 -4.59 19.66
N LEU A 164 -2.50 -5.24 19.17
CA LEU A 164 -3.36 -4.70 18.11
C LEU A 164 -4.86 -4.68 18.42
N SER A 165 -5.30 -5.31 19.51
CA SER A 165 -6.73 -5.43 19.85
C SER A 165 -7.46 -4.10 19.88
N GLU A 166 -6.89 -3.05 20.46
CA GLU A 166 -7.51 -1.70 20.46
C GLU A 166 -7.72 -1.18 19.03
N THR A 167 -6.70 -1.31 18.17
CA THR A 167 -6.76 -0.92 16.76
C THR A 167 -7.78 -1.77 15.99
N ILE A 168 -7.79 -3.09 16.21
CA ILE A 168 -8.74 -4.03 15.57
C ILE A 168 -10.17 -3.69 15.96
N GLN A 169 -10.44 -3.48 17.25
CA GLN A 169 -11.76 -3.12 17.75
C GLN A 169 -12.21 -1.75 17.24
N GLN A 170 -11.27 -0.81 17.12
CA GLN A 170 -11.59 0.55 16.72
C GLN A 170 -11.86 0.69 15.21
N TYR A 171 -11.15 -0.05 14.36
CA TYR A 171 -11.15 0.15 12.90
C TYR A 171 -11.53 -1.09 12.08
N GLY A 172 -11.64 -2.27 12.70
CA GLY A 172 -11.86 -3.54 12.00
C GLY A 172 -13.32 -3.97 11.84
N VAL A 173 -14.27 -3.13 12.26
CA VAL A 173 -15.70 -3.43 12.18
C VAL A 173 -16.31 -2.77 10.94
N VAL A 174 -16.98 -3.56 10.11
CA VAL A 174 -17.71 -3.10 8.91
C VAL A 174 -19.14 -3.62 9.02
N ASP A 175 -20.13 -2.73 8.85
CA ASP A 175 -21.56 -3.06 8.97
C ASP A 175 -21.93 -3.86 10.24
N GLY A 176 -21.23 -3.57 11.34
CA GLY A 176 -21.42 -4.22 12.64
C GLY A 176 -20.78 -5.62 12.76
N LYS A 177 -20.06 -6.08 11.74
CA LYS A 177 -19.33 -7.37 11.74
C LYS A 177 -17.84 -7.15 11.93
N ASN A 178 -17.22 -7.97 12.77
CA ASN A 178 -15.76 -8.04 12.89
C ASN A 178 -15.18 -8.56 11.58
N THR A 179 -14.39 -7.75 10.88
CA THR A 179 -14.00 -8.04 9.49
C THR A 179 -12.51 -7.97 9.29
N PHE A 180 -11.88 -6.87 9.72
CA PHE A 180 -10.46 -6.64 9.47
C PHE A 180 -9.60 -6.85 10.72
N PHE A 181 -8.40 -7.35 10.48
CA PHE A 181 -7.26 -7.30 11.38
C PHE A 181 -6.12 -6.52 10.73
N PHE A 182 -5.09 -6.14 11.48
CA PHE A 182 -4.15 -5.10 11.05
C PHE A 182 -2.68 -5.43 11.34
N ALA A 183 -1.77 -4.83 10.60
CA ALA A 183 -0.39 -4.67 11.07
C ALA A 183 -0.28 -3.39 11.91
N ALA A 184 0.65 -3.32 12.85
CA ALA A 184 0.94 -2.09 13.57
C ALA A 184 1.61 -1.06 12.65
N ARG A 185 1.31 0.24 12.82
CA ARG A 185 2.02 1.30 12.10
C ARG A 185 2.54 2.38 13.04
N PRO A 186 3.83 2.30 13.40
CA PRO A 186 4.49 3.41 14.07
C PRO A 186 4.45 4.68 13.20
N ASP A 187 4.31 5.84 13.84
CA ASP A 187 4.24 7.14 13.15
C ASP A 187 5.63 7.56 12.64
N THR A 188 6.09 6.90 11.57
CA THR A 188 7.38 7.20 10.95
C THR A 188 7.37 6.82 9.47
N ASP A 189 8.19 7.48 8.67
CA ASP A 189 8.29 7.25 7.22
C ASP A 189 9.72 7.52 6.75
N ASN A 190 10.15 6.79 5.73
CA ASN A 190 11.44 6.91 5.09
C ASN A 190 11.38 7.37 3.63
N TYR A 191 10.22 7.78 3.13
CA TYR A 191 10.10 8.38 1.81
C TYR A 191 10.71 9.79 1.76
N VAL A 192 11.57 10.04 0.76
CA VAL A 192 12.12 11.37 0.46
C VAL A 192 12.00 11.67 -1.03
N SER A 193 12.00 12.97 -1.37
CA SER A 193 12.33 13.42 -2.72
C SER A 193 13.77 13.94 -2.72
N LEU A 194 14.64 13.29 -3.47
CA LEU A 194 16.02 13.73 -3.67
C LEU A 194 16.07 14.89 -4.65
N ILE A 195 17.06 15.76 -4.47
CA ILE A 195 17.45 16.81 -5.41
C ILE A 195 18.97 16.81 -5.62
N ARG A 196 19.40 17.05 -6.86
CA ARG A 196 20.81 17.25 -7.22
C ARG A 196 21.32 18.57 -6.68
N LYS A 197 21.89 18.52 -5.46
CA LYS A 197 22.43 19.69 -4.75
C LYS A 197 23.49 20.40 -5.59
N ASP A 198 24.35 19.65 -6.28
CA ASP A 198 25.38 20.22 -7.16
C ASP A 198 24.78 21.03 -8.33
N TRP A 199 23.56 20.70 -8.77
CA TRP A 199 22.85 21.49 -9.78
C TRP A 199 22.26 22.77 -9.20
N VAL A 200 21.71 22.71 -7.99
CA VAL A 200 21.21 23.90 -7.26
C VAL A 200 22.33 24.93 -7.07
N GLU A 201 23.49 24.48 -6.61
CA GLU A 201 24.65 25.35 -6.36
C GLU A 201 25.26 25.91 -7.66
N LYS A 202 25.28 25.12 -8.73
CA LYS A 202 25.81 25.54 -10.03
C LYS A 202 25.02 26.69 -10.67
N VAL A 203 23.74 26.85 -10.32
CA VAL A 203 22.92 28.00 -10.75
C VAL A 203 22.91 29.16 -9.74
N GLY A 204 23.82 29.12 -8.75
CA GLY A 204 24.00 30.18 -7.76
C GLY A 204 22.92 30.24 -6.68
N MET A 205 22.18 29.14 -6.49
CA MET A 205 21.18 28.99 -5.43
C MET A 205 21.70 28.04 -4.35
N LYS A 206 21.04 28.03 -3.20
CA LYS A 206 21.21 27.01 -2.16
C LYS A 206 19.94 26.18 -2.03
N VAL A 207 20.04 24.98 -1.48
CA VAL A 207 18.87 24.11 -1.24
C VAL A 207 17.88 24.83 -0.31
N GLU A 208 18.38 25.56 0.68
CA GLU A 208 17.59 26.33 1.64
C GLU A 208 16.86 27.52 1.01
N ASP A 209 17.21 27.94 -0.21
CA ASP A 209 16.50 29.00 -0.93
C ASP A 209 15.16 28.50 -1.53
N LEU A 210 14.91 27.18 -1.52
CA LEU A 210 13.71 26.55 -2.08
C LEU A 210 12.53 26.59 -1.08
N THR A 211 12.10 27.80 -0.76
CA THR A 211 11.10 28.07 0.28
C THR A 211 9.66 28.16 -0.24
N SER A 212 9.44 28.00 -1.55
CA SER A 212 8.12 28.02 -2.19
C SER A 212 8.15 27.38 -3.58
N LEU A 213 6.98 27.17 -4.19
CA LEU A 213 6.79 26.71 -5.56
C LEU A 213 7.39 27.68 -6.58
N GLU A 214 7.29 28.99 -6.33
CA GLU A 214 7.83 30.03 -7.20
C GLU A 214 9.37 29.99 -7.21
N LYS A 215 9.99 29.83 -6.03
CA LYS A 215 11.45 29.63 -5.92
C LYS A 215 11.89 28.33 -6.56
N TYR A 216 11.10 27.29 -6.40
CA TYR A 216 11.35 26.00 -7.04
C TYR A 216 11.29 26.13 -8.57
N ASN A 217 10.27 26.78 -9.12
CA ASN A 217 10.14 27.01 -10.56
C ASN A 217 11.25 27.94 -11.11
N ASP A 218 11.69 28.96 -10.37
CA ASP A 218 12.85 29.79 -10.72
C ASP A 218 14.13 28.94 -10.84
N MET A 219 14.36 28.03 -9.89
CA MET A 219 15.47 27.08 -9.98
C MET A 219 15.37 26.19 -11.23
N LEU A 220 14.19 25.66 -11.55
CA LEU A 220 14.00 24.82 -12.74
C LEU A 220 14.27 25.59 -14.05
N VAL A 221 13.86 26.86 -14.13
CA VAL A 221 14.18 27.74 -15.26
C VAL A 221 15.70 27.86 -15.39
N LYS A 222 16.41 28.15 -14.30
CA LYS A 222 17.87 28.27 -14.30
C LYS A 222 18.57 26.96 -14.67
N TRP A 223 18.08 25.81 -14.20
CA TRP A 223 18.61 24.50 -14.59
C TRP A 223 18.52 24.27 -16.09
N LYS A 224 17.36 24.61 -16.68
CA LYS A 224 17.14 24.52 -18.12
C LYS A 224 18.07 25.48 -18.89
N GLU A 225 18.17 26.73 -18.48
CA GLU A 225 19.04 27.75 -19.11
C GLU A 225 20.53 27.37 -19.04
N ALA A 226 20.94 26.73 -17.94
CA ALA A 226 22.30 26.22 -17.75
C ALA A 226 22.55 24.85 -18.43
N GLY A 227 21.52 24.23 -19.02
CA GLY A 227 21.63 22.93 -19.69
C GLY A 227 21.94 21.77 -18.75
N LEU A 228 21.53 21.84 -17.48
CA LEU A 228 21.80 20.79 -16.49
C LEU A 228 20.84 19.61 -16.62
N GLY A 229 19.57 19.89 -16.93
CA GLY A 229 18.49 18.91 -17.00
C GLY A 229 17.17 19.55 -16.58
N VAL A 230 16.20 18.73 -16.20
CA VAL A 230 14.85 19.16 -15.84
C VAL A 230 14.36 18.49 -14.54
N LEU A 231 13.21 18.93 -14.03
CA LEU A 231 12.49 18.24 -12.96
C LEU A 231 12.13 16.81 -13.38
N GLY A 232 12.37 15.84 -12.50
CA GLY A 232 11.86 14.48 -12.67
C GLY A 232 10.34 14.45 -12.56
N GLY A 233 9.70 13.55 -13.31
CA GLY A 233 8.25 13.38 -13.26
C GLY A 233 7.84 11.94 -13.52
N SER A 234 6.60 11.63 -13.18
CA SER A 234 6.00 10.32 -13.41
C SER A 234 4.54 10.44 -13.81
N LEU A 235 4.01 9.39 -14.45
CA LEU A 235 2.59 9.30 -14.74
C LEU A 235 1.82 9.42 -13.42
N THR A 236 1.02 10.48 -13.29
CA THR A 236 0.17 10.67 -12.11
C THR A 236 -1.01 9.71 -12.24
N ARG A 237 -0.96 8.64 -11.46
CA ARG A 237 -2.09 7.71 -11.28
C ARG A 237 -3.09 8.31 -10.29
N ASN A 238 -4.02 7.51 -9.78
CA ASN A 238 -5.07 7.95 -8.84
C ASN A 238 -4.48 8.16 -7.44
N ASN A 239 -3.43 8.97 -7.41
CA ASN A 239 -2.73 9.34 -6.23
C ASN A 239 -3.48 10.49 -5.59
N TYR A 240 -3.69 10.35 -4.31
CA TYR A 240 -4.75 10.98 -3.54
C TYR A 240 -4.24 12.18 -2.74
N ASN A 241 -3.18 12.80 -3.24
CA ASN A 241 -2.50 13.88 -2.55
C ASN A 241 -1.81 14.90 -3.48
N TYR A 242 -1.93 14.79 -4.81
CA TYR A 242 -1.24 15.71 -5.73
C TYR A 242 -1.64 17.17 -5.51
N SER A 243 -2.87 17.42 -5.07
CA SER A 243 -3.38 18.77 -4.83
C SER A 243 -3.10 19.29 -3.41
N TYR A 244 -2.50 18.50 -2.51
CA TYR A 244 -2.33 18.89 -1.10
C TYR A 244 -1.54 20.19 -0.92
N ALA A 245 -0.53 20.40 -1.77
CA ALA A 245 0.26 21.63 -1.76
C ALA A 245 -0.57 22.90 -2.01
N PHE A 246 -1.73 22.76 -2.68
CA PHE A 246 -2.60 23.85 -3.11
C PHE A 246 -3.85 24.01 -2.24
N ARG A 247 -4.01 23.16 -1.20
CA ARG A 247 -5.16 23.24 -0.30
C ARG A 247 -4.99 24.35 0.72
N ASP A 248 -6.10 24.94 1.13
CA ASP A 248 -6.14 25.85 2.28
C ASP A 248 -5.80 25.08 3.58
N TRP A 249 -5.23 25.77 4.55
CA TRP A 249 -4.93 25.24 5.88
C TRP A 249 -5.47 26.15 7.01
N PRO A 250 -6.08 25.60 8.08
CA PRO A 250 -6.37 24.18 8.31
C PRO A 250 -7.45 23.63 7.35
N ILE A 251 -7.30 22.38 6.94
CA ILE A 251 -8.26 21.72 6.05
C ILE A 251 -9.55 21.35 6.80
N ASP A 252 -10.71 21.64 6.22
CA ASP A 252 -12.00 21.14 6.74
C ASP A 252 -12.06 19.61 6.58
N PRO A 253 -12.26 18.84 7.67
CA PRO A 253 -12.38 17.38 7.60
C PRO A 253 -13.45 16.88 6.63
N LYS A 254 -14.58 17.60 6.48
CA LYS A 254 -15.64 17.21 5.52
C LYS A 254 -15.20 17.44 4.08
N TYR A 255 -14.55 18.57 3.81
CA TYR A 255 -13.95 18.83 2.50
C TYR A 255 -12.90 17.78 2.15
N ARG A 256 -12.03 17.43 3.11
CA ARG A 256 -11.03 16.37 2.96
C ARG A 256 -11.71 15.03 2.66
N ALA A 257 -12.75 14.64 3.39
CA ALA A 257 -13.47 13.39 3.17
C ALA A 257 -14.15 13.32 1.80
N LEU A 258 -14.61 14.46 1.29
CA LEU A 258 -15.28 14.54 0.00
C LEU A 258 -14.28 14.46 -1.18
N TYR A 259 -13.15 15.16 -1.10
CA TYR A 259 -12.21 15.37 -2.20
C TYR A 259 -10.81 14.75 -2.02
N SER A 260 -10.61 13.93 -0.99
CA SER A 260 -9.39 13.13 -0.79
C SER A 260 -9.77 11.66 -0.73
N ASP A 261 -9.40 10.89 -1.75
CA ASP A 261 -9.76 9.48 -1.86
C ASP A 261 -8.70 8.68 -2.57
N LEU A 262 -8.38 7.51 -2.02
CA LEU A 262 -7.37 6.61 -2.55
C LEU A 262 -7.84 5.83 -3.78
N ALA A 263 -9.16 5.77 -3.99
CA ALA A 263 -9.79 5.03 -5.07
C ALA A 263 -10.12 5.90 -6.30
N ALA A 264 -10.35 7.20 -6.14
CA ALA A 264 -10.72 8.12 -7.22
C ALA A 264 -10.08 9.51 -7.04
N ALA A 265 -9.38 9.99 -8.07
CA ALA A 265 -8.73 11.30 -8.06
C ALA A 265 -9.75 12.45 -8.10
N ASP A 266 -9.42 13.59 -7.49
CA ASP A 266 -10.23 14.81 -7.56
C ASP A 266 -9.86 15.70 -8.75
N LEU A 267 -10.70 15.79 -9.78
CA LEU A 267 -10.44 16.70 -10.91
C LEU A 267 -11.18 18.04 -10.79
N THR A 268 -11.93 18.28 -9.71
CA THR A 268 -13.06 19.23 -9.72
C THR A 268 -12.88 20.45 -8.84
N THR A 269 -11.94 20.41 -7.89
CA THR A 269 -11.66 21.49 -6.95
C THR A 269 -10.70 22.54 -7.52
N LYS A 270 -10.68 23.72 -6.88
CA LYS A 270 -9.69 24.77 -7.16
C LYS A 270 -8.25 24.26 -6.94
N ASP A 271 -8.05 23.40 -5.93
CA ASP A 271 -6.72 22.91 -5.54
C ASP A 271 -6.12 22.06 -6.66
N SER A 272 -6.97 21.24 -7.29
CA SER A 272 -6.60 20.41 -8.44
C SER A 272 -6.40 21.23 -9.71
N GLU A 273 -7.19 22.30 -9.92
CA GLU A 273 -6.97 23.27 -10.99
C GLU A 273 -5.59 23.95 -10.88
N GLU A 274 -5.24 24.44 -9.69
CA GLU A 274 -3.97 25.13 -9.45
C GLU A 274 -2.76 24.21 -9.66
N TRP A 275 -2.85 22.96 -9.18
CA TRP A 275 -1.84 21.94 -9.47
C TRP A 275 -1.67 21.70 -10.97
N LEU A 276 -2.78 21.50 -11.70
CA LEU A 276 -2.77 21.30 -13.16
C LEU A 276 -2.19 22.50 -13.89
N ARG A 277 -2.48 23.72 -13.43
CA ARG A 277 -1.98 24.96 -14.03
C ARG A 277 -0.47 25.06 -13.87
N ASN A 278 0.06 24.75 -12.69
CA ASN A 278 1.50 24.69 -12.49
C ASN A 278 2.16 23.58 -13.34
N LEU A 279 1.57 22.39 -13.41
CA LEU A 279 2.12 21.29 -14.19
C LEU A 279 2.08 21.59 -15.70
N ASN A 280 1.02 22.24 -16.20
CA ASN A 280 0.91 22.75 -17.57
C ASN A 280 2.00 23.80 -17.86
N TYR A 281 2.24 24.74 -16.93
CA TYR A 281 3.31 25.72 -17.04
C TYR A 281 4.69 25.04 -17.11
N GLN A 282 4.99 24.13 -16.18
CA GLN A 282 6.25 23.39 -16.15
C GLN A 282 6.45 22.58 -17.44
N PHE A 283 5.39 21.94 -17.94
CA PHE A 283 5.44 21.22 -19.22
C PHE A 283 5.71 22.18 -20.38
N ASN A 284 4.89 23.20 -20.61
CA ASN A 284 5.02 24.11 -21.76
C ASN A 284 6.37 24.83 -21.77
N ASN A 285 6.91 25.16 -20.59
CA ASN A 285 8.20 25.81 -20.44
C ASN A 285 9.40 24.84 -20.39
N GLY A 286 9.17 23.52 -20.54
CA GLY A 286 10.23 22.52 -20.62
C GLY A 286 11.04 22.40 -19.32
N LEU A 287 10.36 22.55 -18.19
CA LEU A 287 10.94 22.51 -16.84
C LEU A 287 10.84 21.12 -16.19
N ILE A 288 10.02 20.24 -16.76
CA ILE A 288 9.81 18.85 -16.35
C ILE A 288 10.14 17.89 -17.51
N ASP A 289 10.50 16.64 -17.20
CA ASP A 289 10.67 15.57 -18.20
C ASP A 289 9.47 15.58 -19.18
N LYS A 290 9.75 15.80 -20.47
CA LYS A 290 8.72 15.85 -21.52
C LYS A 290 8.05 14.50 -21.77
N GLU A 291 8.65 13.42 -21.27
CA GLU A 291 8.15 12.06 -21.33
C GLU A 291 7.72 11.53 -19.96
N PHE A 292 7.46 12.43 -18.97
CA PHE A 292 7.10 12.02 -17.61
C PHE A 292 5.94 11.00 -17.57
N TYR A 293 4.97 11.14 -18.49
CA TYR A 293 3.81 10.25 -18.62
C TYR A 293 4.15 8.83 -19.12
N LEU A 294 5.38 8.60 -19.60
CA LEU A 294 5.91 7.27 -19.92
C LEU A 294 6.66 6.63 -18.74
N ARG A 295 6.90 7.38 -17.65
CA ARG A 295 7.54 6.91 -16.41
C ARG A 295 6.45 6.40 -15.47
N ASP A 296 6.03 5.17 -15.69
CA ASP A 296 4.91 4.51 -14.99
C ASP A 296 5.38 3.44 -13.98
N ASP A 297 6.69 3.31 -13.79
CA ASP A 297 7.30 2.49 -12.75
C ASP A 297 8.58 3.16 -12.21
N ASP A 298 8.97 2.75 -11.00
CA ASP A 298 10.10 3.33 -10.28
C ASP A 298 11.44 3.17 -11.02
N ASN A 299 11.66 2.03 -11.69
CA ASN A 299 12.92 1.80 -12.42
C ASN A 299 13.07 2.76 -13.61
N LYS A 300 11.98 3.06 -14.32
CA LYS A 300 11.99 4.07 -15.39
C LYS A 300 12.33 5.44 -14.84
N ILE A 301 11.73 5.86 -13.72
CA ILE A 301 12.00 7.17 -13.09
C ILE A 301 13.46 7.23 -12.61
N LYS A 302 13.92 6.21 -11.88
CA LYS A 302 15.28 6.08 -11.37
C LYS A 302 16.31 6.18 -12.50
N SER A 303 16.04 5.54 -13.64
CA SER A 303 16.97 5.53 -14.77
C SER A 303 17.22 6.92 -15.37
N GLU A 304 16.22 7.81 -15.36
CA GLU A 304 16.36 9.19 -15.83
C GLU A 304 17.25 10.02 -14.91
N PHE A 305 17.08 9.84 -13.59
CA PHE A 305 17.87 10.50 -12.57
C PHE A 305 19.33 10.02 -12.60
N VAL A 306 19.54 8.71 -12.64
CA VAL A 306 20.88 8.08 -12.72
C VAL A 306 21.61 8.48 -14.01
N ALA A 307 20.89 8.65 -15.12
CA ALA A 307 21.45 9.12 -16.38
C ALA A 307 21.74 10.63 -16.41
N GLY A 308 21.39 11.36 -15.35
CA GLY A 308 21.57 12.81 -15.26
C GLY A 308 20.64 13.61 -16.18
N ARG A 309 19.50 13.05 -16.60
CA ARG A 309 18.49 13.77 -17.39
C ARG A 309 17.52 14.55 -16.51
N THR A 310 17.24 14.03 -15.31
CA THR A 310 16.41 14.69 -14.31
C THR A 310 17.19 14.99 -13.04
N GLY A 311 16.84 16.10 -12.37
CA GLY A 311 17.51 16.56 -11.16
C GLY A 311 16.86 16.12 -9.85
N THR A 312 15.73 15.39 -9.92
CA THR A 312 14.97 14.94 -8.75
C THR A 312 14.45 13.51 -8.91
N TYR A 313 14.34 12.80 -7.80
CA TYR A 313 13.85 11.43 -7.75
C TYR A 313 13.29 11.10 -6.36
N GLY A 314 12.08 10.56 -6.32
CA GLY A 314 11.42 10.13 -5.09
C GLY A 314 11.70 8.66 -4.79
N LEU A 315 12.01 8.33 -3.54
CA LEU A 315 12.28 6.96 -3.10
C LEU A 315 12.11 6.79 -1.59
N TYR A 316 11.94 5.55 -1.16
CA TYR A 316 12.13 5.17 0.23
C TYR A 316 13.61 4.96 0.51
N LEU A 317 14.19 5.72 1.44
CA LEU A 317 15.57 5.55 1.82
C LEU A 317 15.75 4.23 2.61
N ALA A 318 16.69 3.42 2.16
CA ALA A 318 17.16 2.24 2.86
C ALA A 318 18.68 2.17 2.83
N SER A 319 19.28 1.53 3.83
CA SER A 319 20.75 1.36 3.95
C SER A 319 21.39 0.62 2.78
N ASN A 320 20.59 -0.10 1.99
CA ASN A 320 21.01 -0.84 0.79
C ASN A 320 20.40 -0.27 -0.51
N THR A 321 20.01 1.00 -0.55
CA THR A 321 19.54 1.67 -1.77
C THR A 321 20.69 1.87 -2.77
N ASP A 322 20.45 1.57 -4.06
CA ASP A 322 21.47 1.58 -5.13
C ASP A 322 21.63 2.92 -5.88
N VAL A 323 20.67 3.83 -5.74
CA VAL A 323 20.60 5.05 -6.58
C VAL A 323 21.84 5.94 -6.50
N PHE A 324 22.45 6.06 -5.31
CA PHE A 324 23.60 6.94 -5.09
C PHE A 324 24.85 6.40 -5.79
N GLU A 325 25.14 5.12 -5.60
CA GLU A 325 26.27 4.45 -6.27
C GLU A 325 26.08 4.48 -7.79
N ALA A 326 24.88 4.17 -8.27
CA ALA A 326 24.56 4.18 -9.70
C ALA A 326 24.73 5.59 -10.31
N THR A 327 24.29 6.63 -9.61
CA THR A 327 24.46 8.03 -10.05
C THR A 327 25.93 8.44 -10.07
N LEU A 328 26.70 8.09 -9.02
CA LEU A 328 28.13 8.43 -8.93
C LEU A 328 28.99 7.73 -10.00
N LYS A 329 28.61 6.52 -10.44
CA LYS A 329 29.26 5.85 -11.58
C LYS A 329 29.17 6.68 -12.87
N ASN A 330 28.03 7.36 -13.08
CA ASN A 330 27.80 8.20 -14.25
C ASN A 330 28.30 9.64 -14.06
N ASN A 331 28.19 10.17 -12.85
CA ASN A 331 28.65 11.50 -12.46
C ASN A 331 29.34 11.47 -11.08
N PRO A 332 30.68 11.30 -11.04
CA PRO A 332 31.42 11.21 -9.78
C PRO A 332 31.38 12.44 -8.88
N GLY A 333 30.97 13.60 -9.41
CA GLY A 333 30.81 14.85 -8.66
C GLY A 333 29.38 15.15 -8.23
N ALA A 334 28.45 14.19 -8.36
CA ALA A 334 27.07 14.38 -7.94
C ALA A 334 26.99 14.57 -6.42
N GLU A 335 26.24 15.59 -5.99
CA GLU A 335 25.87 15.79 -4.59
C GLU A 335 24.34 15.76 -4.44
N PHE A 336 23.86 15.26 -3.31
CA PHE A 336 22.44 15.02 -3.07
C PHE A 336 21.96 15.82 -1.86
N ALA A 337 20.70 16.20 -1.87
CA ALA A 337 19.98 16.72 -0.71
C ALA A 337 18.53 16.22 -0.74
N VAL A 338 17.83 16.36 0.37
CA VAL A 338 16.37 16.20 0.42
C VAL A 338 15.70 17.50 0.00
N VAL A 339 14.70 17.42 -0.88
CA VAL A 339 13.87 18.57 -1.27
C VAL A 339 13.22 19.17 -0.01
N PRO A 340 13.42 20.47 0.29
CA PRO A 340 12.82 21.10 1.46
C PRO A 340 11.28 21.03 1.41
N PRO A 341 10.57 20.94 2.55
CA PRO A 341 9.13 20.68 2.54
C PRO A 341 8.30 21.75 1.86
N PHE A 342 8.73 23.01 1.93
CA PHE A 342 8.05 24.13 1.29
C PHE A 342 8.36 24.22 -0.22
N ALA A 343 9.34 23.48 -0.72
CA ALA A 343 9.60 23.41 -2.15
C ALA A 343 8.41 22.74 -2.85
N GLY A 344 7.79 23.45 -3.78
CA GLY A 344 6.57 23.00 -4.45
C GLY A 344 5.26 23.46 -3.78
N ILE A 345 5.32 24.21 -2.68
CA ILE A 345 4.16 24.81 -2.02
C ILE A 345 4.02 26.27 -2.46
N PRO A 346 2.88 26.74 -2.98
CA PRO A 346 2.67 28.15 -3.31
C PRO A 346 3.00 29.08 -2.14
N GLU A 347 3.50 30.27 -2.44
CA GLU A 347 3.85 31.24 -1.39
C GLU A 347 2.65 31.52 -0.47
N GLY A 348 2.87 31.40 0.85
CA GLY A 348 1.82 31.52 1.87
C GLY A 348 1.06 30.23 2.19
N GLY A 349 1.28 29.16 1.44
CA GLY A 349 0.77 27.82 1.74
C GLY A 349 1.60 27.09 2.81
N VAL A 350 1.19 25.86 3.11
CA VAL A 350 1.89 24.97 4.05
C VAL A 350 2.09 23.58 3.44
N PRO A 351 3.14 22.83 3.84
CA PRO A 351 3.43 21.50 3.30
C PRO A 351 2.49 20.45 3.90
N GLN A 352 1.23 20.45 3.44
CA GLN A 352 0.25 19.45 3.86
C GLN A 352 0.67 18.06 3.40
N ALA A 353 0.60 17.10 4.31
CA ALA A 353 0.89 15.71 4.00
C ALA A 353 -0.09 14.76 4.70
N ARG A 354 -0.05 13.49 4.33
CA ARG A 354 -0.84 12.45 5.00
C ARG A 354 -0.24 12.15 6.37
N ALA A 355 -1.10 12.02 7.37
CA ALA A 355 -0.75 11.31 8.59
C ALA A 355 -1.12 9.83 8.42
N TYR A 356 -0.45 8.98 9.19
CA TYR A 356 -0.79 7.57 9.23
C TYR A 356 -1.89 7.30 10.25
N TRP A 357 -2.82 6.41 9.87
CA TRP A 357 -3.61 5.68 10.84
C TRP A 357 -2.70 4.75 11.65
N PRO A 358 -3.08 4.30 12.87
CA PRO A 358 -2.24 3.45 13.72
C PRO A 358 -2.08 2.01 13.19
N PHE A 359 -2.55 1.74 11.97
CA PHE A 359 -2.47 0.45 11.30
C PHE A 359 -1.75 0.53 9.94
N GLY A 360 -1.07 -0.56 9.61
CA GLY A 360 -0.38 -0.83 8.36
C GLY A 360 -1.29 -1.54 7.37
N PHE A 361 -0.91 -2.77 7.00
CA PHE A 361 -1.82 -3.64 6.27
C PHE A 361 -3.18 -3.74 6.95
N ILE A 362 -4.22 -3.65 6.13
CA ILE A 362 -5.60 -3.94 6.44
C ILE A 362 -5.87 -5.32 5.85
N MET A 363 -6.22 -6.28 6.69
CA MET A 363 -6.24 -7.70 6.31
C MET A 363 -7.59 -8.32 6.63
N GLY A 364 -8.04 -9.23 5.77
CA GLY A 364 -9.17 -10.12 6.00
C GLY A 364 -8.78 -11.57 5.74
N ILE A 365 -9.54 -12.50 6.32
CA ILE A 365 -9.40 -13.94 6.05
C ILE A 365 -10.25 -14.30 4.84
N ASN A 366 -9.66 -14.95 3.85
CA ASN A 366 -10.37 -15.43 2.66
C ASN A 366 -11.54 -16.33 3.03
N TYR A 367 -12.72 -16.11 2.44
CA TYR A 367 -13.94 -16.88 2.72
C TYR A 367 -13.80 -18.40 2.45
N LEU A 368 -12.83 -18.82 1.64
CA LEU A 368 -12.55 -20.23 1.36
C LEU A 368 -11.67 -20.93 2.40
N SER A 369 -10.99 -20.19 3.29
CA SER A 369 -10.11 -20.78 4.30
C SER A 369 -10.92 -21.59 5.33
N THR A 370 -10.49 -22.81 5.59
CA THR A 370 -11.07 -23.68 6.63
C THR A 370 -10.77 -23.14 8.04
N PRO A 371 -11.50 -23.59 9.08
CA PRO A 371 -11.19 -23.23 10.46
C PRO A 371 -9.73 -23.53 10.86
N GLU A 372 -9.18 -24.65 10.40
CA GLU A 372 -7.79 -25.02 10.65
C GLU A 372 -6.79 -24.11 9.94
N GLU A 373 -7.07 -23.70 8.69
CA GLU A 373 -6.23 -22.75 7.93
C GLU A 373 -6.27 -21.36 8.57
N ARG A 374 -7.44 -20.90 9.01
CA ARG A 374 -7.60 -19.65 9.76
C ARG A 374 -6.86 -19.69 11.11
N ALA A 375 -6.95 -20.79 11.86
CA ALA A 375 -6.16 -20.97 13.08
C ALA A 375 -4.65 -20.96 12.80
N ALA A 376 -4.21 -21.54 11.68
CA ALA A 376 -2.82 -21.50 11.25
C ALA A 376 -2.33 -20.08 10.93
N VAL A 377 -3.19 -19.21 10.37
CA VAL A 377 -2.90 -17.77 10.20
C VAL A 377 -2.62 -17.12 11.55
N TRP A 378 -3.49 -17.31 12.55
CA TRP A 378 -3.30 -16.74 13.88
C TRP A 378 -2.02 -17.22 14.55
N MET A 379 -1.75 -18.53 14.50
CA MET A 379 -0.51 -19.10 15.03
C MET A 379 0.73 -18.55 14.31
N TYR A 380 0.64 -18.25 13.01
CA TYR A 380 1.74 -17.64 12.26
C TYR A 380 2.00 -16.19 12.69
N LEU A 381 0.94 -15.38 12.85
CA LEU A 381 1.06 -14.00 13.35
C LEU A 381 1.60 -13.98 14.78
N GLU A 382 1.19 -14.93 15.63
CA GLU A 382 1.73 -15.10 16.99
C GLU A 382 3.23 -15.40 16.98
N TRP A 383 3.62 -16.39 16.17
CA TRP A 383 5.01 -16.81 16.05
C TRP A 383 5.88 -15.67 15.50
N MET A 384 5.40 -14.95 14.48
CA MET A 384 6.10 -13.79 13.94
C MET A 384 6.19 -12.64 14.94
N SER A 385 5.18 -12.44 15.78
CA SER A 385 5.15 -11.37 16.79
C SER A 385 6.11 -11.61 17.96
N GLN A 386 6.73 -12.79 18.06
CA GLN A 386 7.77 -13.03 19.07
C GLN A 386 9.02 -12.19 18.75
N PRO A 387 9.61 -11.48 19.74
CA PRO A 387 10.73 -10.55 19.50
C PRO A 387 11.89 -11.15 18.72
N ASP A 388 12.34 -12.35 19.07
CA ASP A 388 13.49 -13.00 18.41
C ASP A 388 13.19 -13.36 16.95
N ASN A 389 11.97 -13.82 16.66
CA ASN A 389 11.56 -14.19 15.30
C ASN A 389 11.39 -12.94 14.42
N LEU A 390 10.73 -11.90 14.93
CA LEU A 390 10.59 -10.63 14.22
C LEU A 390 11.95 -10.00 13.94
N PHE A 391 12.83 -10.00 14.94
CA PHE A 391 14.18 -9.45 14.82
C PHE A 391 15.00 -10.20 13.75
N MET A 392 14.91 -11.54 13.71
CA MET A 392 15.54 -12.37 12.67
C MET A 392 15.01 -12.01 11.27
N PHE A 393 13.70 -11.81 11.10
CA PHE A 393 13.15 -11.38 9.81
C PHE A 393 13.66 -10.01 9.37
N GLN A 394 13.73 -9.06 10.30
CA GLN A 394 14.14 -7.69 10.03
C GLN A 394 15.65 -7.56 9.79
N ASN A 395 16.46 -8.46 10.37
CA ASN A 395 17.91 -8.30 10.42
C ASN A 395 18.73 -9.43 9.81
N GLY A 396 18.19 -10.63 9.68
CA GLY A 396 18.93 -11.81 9.25
C GLY A 396 19.83 -12.36 10.37
N VAL A 397 20.94 -12.99 9.98
CA VAL A 397 21.83 -13.72 10.90
C VAL A 397 22.96 -12.81 11.41
N GLU A 398 23.16 -12.76 12.73
CA GLU A 398 24.28 -12.02 13.34
C GLU A 398 25.65 -12.52 12.84
N GLY A 399 26.57 -11.58 12.59
CA GLY A 399 27.90 -11.86 12.04
C GLY A 399 27.92 -12.14 10.54
N GLN A 400 26.76 -12.25 9.90
CA GLN A 400 26.61 -12.36 8.44
C GLN A 400 25.92 -11.12 7.87
N ASN A 401 24.70 -10.87 8.32
CA ASN A 401 23.84 -9.80 7.83
C ASN A 401 24.01 -8.49 8.61
N TYR A 402 24.34 -8.59 9.89
CA TYR A 402 24.53 -7.45 10.78
C TYR A 402 25.49 -7.77 11.93
N THR A 403 25.98 -6.73 12.58
CA THR A 403 26.61 -6.80 13.92
C THR A 403 25.88 -5.86 14.87
N LEU A 404 26.00 -6.04 16.18
CA LEU A 404 25.42 -5.13 17.16
C LEU A 404 26.35 -3.94 17.46
N ASP A 405 25.79 -2.74 17.58
CA ASP A 405 26.50 -1.57 18.11
C ASP A 405 26.53 -1.58 19.65
N ALA A 406 27.12 -0.54 20.25
CA ALA A 406 27.23 -0.39 21.70
C ALA A 406 25.87 -0.26 22.44
N ASP A 407 24.80 0.10 21.73
CA ASP A 407 23.45 0.23 22.25
C ASP A 407 22.61 -1.03 21.95
N GLY A 408 23.20 -2.08 21.38
CA GLY A 408 22.52 -3.32 21.01
C GLY A 408 21.65 -3.21 19.78
N LEU A 409 21.88 -2.22 18.91
CA LEU A 409 21.14 -2.06 17.65
C LEU A 409 21.85 -2.78 16.50
N PRO A 410 21.09 -3.39 15.56
CA PRO A 410 21.67 -4.04 14.41
C PRO A 410 22.23 -3.02 13.40
N VAL A 411 23.52 -3.15 13.11
CA VAL A 411 24.21 -2.41 12.03
C VAL A 411 24.39 -3.36 10.86
N LYS A 412 23.72 -3.05 9.73
CA LYS A 412 23.73 -3.90 8.53
C LYS A 412 25.13 -4.02 7.94
N THR A 413 25.45 -5.21 7.42
CA THR A 413 26.64 -5.46 6.59
C THR A 413 26.29 -5.14 5.13
N PRO A 414 26.75 -4.00 4.56
CA PRO A 414 26.21 -3.47 3.30
C PRO A 414 26.39 -4.38 2.08
N ASP A 415 27.48 -5.15 2.07
CA ASP A 415 27.89 -5.96 0.91
C ASP A 415 27.70 -7.47 1.09
N PHE A 416 26.89 -7.89 2.06
CA PHE A 416 26.65 -9.32 2.26
C PHE A 416 25.87 -9.92 1.08
N LYS A 417 26.42 -10.99 0.47
CA LYS A 417 25.82 -11.72 -0.67
C LYS A 417 25.64 -13.22 -0.40
N GLY A 418 25.65 -13.64 0.87
CA GLY A 418 25.46 -15.05 1.24
C GLY A 418 23.99 -15.50 1.18
N GLU A 419 23.73 -16.75 1.56
CA GLU A 419 22.39 -17.36 1.43
C GLU A 419 21.30 -16.59 2.21
N SER A 420 21.63 -16.04 3.37
CA SER A 420 20.70 -15.27 4.21
C SER A 420 20.56 -13.80 3.80
N VAL A 421 21.00 -13.40 2.61
CA VAL A 421 20.87 -12.00 2.15
C VAL A 421 19.41 -11.54 2.21
N LEU A 422 19.18 -10.33 2.69
CA LEU A 422 17.85 -9.71 2.77
C LEU A 422 17.45 -9.19 1.38
N SER A 423 16.15 -9.11 1.09
CA SER A 423 15.66 -8.34 -0.06
C SER A 423 16.07 -6.86 0.04
N GLN A 424 15.99 -6.13 -1.09
CA GLN A 424 16.42 -4.72 -1.22
C GLN A 424 15.61 -3.71 -0.36
N ASN A 425 14.69 -4.19 0.47
CA ASN A 425 13.90 -3.43 1.44
C ASN A 425 13.93 -4.06 2.85
N ASN A 426 15.01 -4.77 3.19
CA ASN A 426 15.21 -5.43 4.49
C ASN A 426 14.10 -6.46 4.81
N ASN A 427 13.70 -7.28 3.85
CA ASN A 427 12.65 -8.30 3.98
C ASN A 427 11.26 -7.77 4.38
N LYS A 428 11.00 -6.46 4.22
CA LYS A 428 9.75 -5.83 4.66
C LYS A 428 8.50 -6.59 4.24
N ASP A 429 8.45 -7.08 3.01
CA ASP A 429 7.26 -7.73 2.47
C ASP A 429 6.91 -9.08 3.16
N TYR A 430 7.82 -9.66 3.97
CA TYR A 430 7.52 -10.87 4.78
C TYR A 430 7.02 -10.55 6.19
N TRP A 431 7.54 -9.49 6.83
CA TRP A 431 7.22 -9.17 8.23
C TRP A 431 6.20 -8.03 8.39
N ALA A 432 5.81 -7.37 7.30
CA ALA A 432 4.83 -6.29 7.31
C ALA A 432 3.42 -6.72 7.77
N LEU A 433 3.14 -8.02 7.89
CA LEU A 433 1.88 -8.54 8.44
C LEU A 433 1.68 -8.20 9.93
N VAL A 434 2.75 -7.92 10.68
CA VAL A 434 2.65 -7.59 12.12
C VAL A 434 3.01 -6.14 12.44
N THR A 435 3.93 -5.51 11.69
CA THR A 435 4.31 -4.10 11.87
C THR A 435 4.88 -3.50 10.58
N GLU A 436 4.69 -2.19 10.34
CA GLU A 436 5.21 -1.48 9.17
C GLU A 436 6.67 -1.06 9.27
N THR A 437 7.17 -0.92 10.50
CA THR A 437 8.55 -0.54 10.78
C THR A 437 9.08 -1.24 12.04
N PRO A 438 10.40 -1.49 12.13
CA PRO A 438 11.02 -1.94 13.37
C PRO A 438 10.77 -0.95 14.52
N VAL A 439 10.52 -1.48 15.71
CA VAL A 439 10.39 -0.71 16.96
C VAL A 439 11.30 -1.37 18.00
N TYR A 440 12.01 -0.54 18.76
CA TYR A 440 12.95 -0.97 19.79
C TYR A 440 12.46 -0.53 21.17
N ALA A 441 13.18 -0.94 22.20
CA ALA A 441 12.79 -0.76 23.60
C ALA A 441 12.43 0.68 23.99
N THR A 442 12.99 1.70 23.31
CA THR A 442 12.63 3.11 23.51
C THR A 442 12.42 3.85 22.18
N PRO A 443 11.69 4.97 22.18
CA PRO A 443 11.57 5.85 21.01
C PRO A 443 12.92 6.37 20.51
N GLU A 444 13.86 6.67 21.40
CA GLU A 444 15.20 7.15 21.05
C GLU A 444 16.01 6.07 20.33
N LEU A 445 15.97 4.83 20.84
CA LEU A 445 16.61 3.69 20.20
C LEU A 445 15.96 3.39 18.85
N THR A 446 14.63 3.52 18.76
CA THR A 446 13.89 3.36 17.49
C THR A 446 14.32 4.42 16.48
N ARG A 447 14.40 5.69 16.88
CA ARG A 447 14.88 6.79 16.02
C ARG A 447 16.32 6.54 15.55
N LYS A 448 17.21 6.11 16.45
CA LYS A 448 18.60 5.77 16.12
C LYS A 448 18.67 4.61 15.13
N ALA A 449 17.94 3.53 15.37
CA ALA A 449 17.89 2.37 14.46
C ALA A 449 17.33 2.73 13.09
N ASN A 450 16.32 3.60 13.03
CA ASN A 450 15.75 4.08 11.77
C ASN A 450 16.79 4.86 10.95
N LEU A 451 17.56 5.76 11.57
CA LEU A 451 18.66 6.46 10.88
C LEU A 451 19.68 5.47 10.27
N LEU A 452 20.06 4.43 11.03
CA LEU A 452 20.97 3.38 10.55
C LEU A 452 20.36 2.54 9.41
N ASN A 453 19.04 2.32 9.45
CA ASN A 453 18.33 1.54 8.45
C ASN A 453 17.96 2.33 7.18
N TRP A 454 17.90 3.66 7.26
CA TRP A 454 17.41 4.54 6.20
C TRP A 454 18.50 5.39 5.55
N ALA A 455 19.76 5.04 5.71
CA ALA A 455 20.84 5.70 5.00
C ALA A 455 21.92 4.68 4.61
N PRO A 456 22.34 4.67 3.33
CA PRO A 456 23.61 4.07 2.98
C PRO A 456 24.75 4.80 3.70
N VAL A 457 25.86 4.10 3.94
CA VAL A 457 27.02 4.65 4.63
C VAL A 457 27.50 5.94 3.94
N GLY A 458 27.61 7.03 4.70
CA GLY A 458 28.03 8.35 4.21
C GLY A 458 26.87 9.25 3.74
N TYR A 459 25.63 8.78 3.79
CA TYR A 459 24.42 9.53 3.44
C TYR A 459 23.47 9.74 4.62
N GLU A 460 23.96 9.56 5.85
CA GLU A 460 23.17 9.68 7.09
C GLU A 460 22.51 11.06 7.21
N TYR A 461 23.15 12.10 6.69
CA TYR A 461 22.61 13.47 6.65
C TYR A 461 21.27 13.57 5.90
N LEU A 462 21.00 12.72 4.91
CA LEU A 462 19.71 12.69 4.20
C LEU A 462 18.59 12.15 5.10
N ALA A 463 18.88 11.14 5.90
CA ALA A 463 17.94 10.60 6.88
C ALA A 463 17.72 11.57 8.05
N GLU A 464 18.77 12.32 8.45
CA GLU A 464 18.66 13.40 9.43
C GLU A 464 17.78 14.55 8.91
N ASP A 465 17.98 14.99 7.65
CA ASP A 465 17.15 16.00 6.99
C ASP A 465 15.69 15.55 6.90
N LEU A 466 15.44 14.30 6.49
CA LEU A 466 14.12 13.69 6.50
C LEU A 466 13.45 13.81 7.88
N LEU A 467 14.13 13.37 8.95
CA LEU A 467 13.55 13.43 10.29
C LEU A 467 13.32 14.86 10.77
N ARG A 468 14.25 15.78 10.47
CA ARG A 468 14.10 17.20 10.80
C ARG A 468 12.87 17.79 10.12
N TYR A 469 12.74 17.60 8.80
CA TYR A 469 11.59 18.07 8.03
C TYR A 469 10.27 17.43 8.47
N ARG A 470 10.30 16.15 8.84
CA ARG A 470 9.16 15.44 9.41
C ARG A 470 8.70 16.07 10.72
N ASP A 471 9.64 16.42 11.60
CA ASP A 471 9.36 17.06 12.89
C ASP A 471 8.84 18.50 12.69
N GLU A 472 9.47 19.29 11.81
CA GLU A 472 9.08 20.69 11.49
C GLU A 472 7.67 20.81 10.90
N THR A 473 7.25 19.82 10.11
CA THR A 473 5.96 19.83 9.39
C THR A 473 4.88 19.00 10.08
N ALA A 474 5.14 18.48 11.28
CA ALA A 474 4.28 17.51 11.95
C ALA A 474 2.82 17.97 12.08
N GLN A 475 2.61 19.27 12.36
CA GLN A 475 1.29 19.89 12.51
C GLN A 475 0.46 19.93 11.23
N TYR A 476 1.07 19.82 10.04
CA TYR A 476 0.39 19.89 8.74
C TYR A 476 -0.04 18.52 8.20
N ARG A 477 0.08 17.47 9.02
CA ARG A 477 -0.29 16.11 8.64
C ARG A 477 -1.67 15.76 9.17
N THR A 478 -2.51 15.27 8.27
CA THR A 478 -3.86 14.81 8.62
C THR A 478 -4.11 13.43 8.01
N PRO A 479 -4.76 12.50 8.73
CA PRO A 479 -5.07 11.20 8.17
C PRO A 479 -6.08 11.34 7.03
N ASP A 480 -6.12 10.39 6.11
CA ASP A 480 -7.20 10.34 5.11
C ASP A 480 -8.50 9.96 5.78
N ALA A 481 -9.61 10.45 5.22
CA ALA A 481 -10.93 10.09 5.73
C ALA A 481 -11.14 8.59 5.65
N LEU A 482 -11.62 8.02 6.75
CA LEU A 482 -11.91 6.60 6.86
C LEU A 482 -13.42 6.42 6.96
N PHE A 483 -14.03 6.03 5.85
CA PHE A 483 -15.44 5.66 5.83
C PHE A 483 -15.65 4.30 6.50
N THR A 484 -16.67 4.17 7.34
CA THR A 484 -16.96 2.94 8.10
C THR A 484 -18.06 2.09 7.44
N VAL A 485 -18.35 2.38 6.17
CA VAL A 485 -19.36 1.72 5.34
C VAL A 485 -18.79 1.52 3.95
N VAL A 486 -19.31 0.53 3.23
CA VAL A 486 -18.99 0.36 1.81
C VAL A 486 -19.60 1.52 1.02
N LEU A 487 -18.79 2.14 0.17
CA LEU A 487 -19.20 3.18 -0.77
C LEU A 487 -19.37 2.51 -2.15
N GLU A 488 -20.59 2.13 -2.48
CA GLU A 488 -20.91 1.35 -3.69
C GLU A 488 -20.55 2.10 -4.97
N LYS A 489 -20.77 3.43 -5.00
CA LYS A 489 -20.45 4.25 -6.17
C LYS A 489 -18.95 4.41 -6.38
N VAL A 490 -18.16 4.38 -5.30
CA VAL A 490 -16.70 4.32 -5.42
C VAL A 490 -16.30 3.03 -6.12
N ASN A 491 -16.84 1.87 -5.71
CA ASN A 491 -16.52 0.60 -6.33
C ASN A 491 -16.99 0.51 -7.79
N GLU A 492 -18.19 1.02 -8.09
CA GLU A 492 -18.77 1.05 -9.43
C GLU A 492 -17.91 1.86 -10.41
N TYR A 493 -17.45 3.05 -10.00
CA TYR A 493 -16.83 4.01 -10.93
C TYR A 493 -15.32 4.13 -10.84
N LYS A 494 -14.66 3.64 -9.78
CA LYS A 494 -13.21 3.87 -9.57
C LYS A 494 -12.38 3.47 -10.79
N ALA A 495 -12.58 2.29 -11.37
CA ALA A 495 -11.76 1.81 -12.49
C ALA A 495 -11.86 2.73 -13.74
N ASP A 496 -13.08 3.09 -14.12
CA ASP A 496 -13.33 3.94 -15.29
C ASP A 496 -12.89 5.39 -15.06
N LEU A 497 -13.18 5.94 -13.88
CA LEU A 497 -12.72 7.28 -13.51
C LEU A 497 -11.20 7.37 -13.44
N ASN A 498 -10.54 6.31 -13.00
CA ASN A 498 -9.10 6.25 -12.91
C ASN A 498 -8.42 6.31 -14.29
N ALA A 499 -8.96 5.58 -15.27
CA ALA A 499 -8.52 5.68 -16.66
C ALA A 499 -8.85 7.05 -17.26
N LEU A 500 -10.05 7.56 -16.98
CA LEU A 500 -10.50 8.85 -17.49
C LEU A 500 -9.70 10.03 -16.91
N PHE A 501 -9.37 10.00 -15.63
CA PHE A 501 -8.52 11.01 -14.99
C PHE A 501 -7.19 11.12 -15.72
N GLN A 502 -6.53 9.99 -15.98
CA GLN A 502 -5.26 9.95 -16.73
C GLN A 502 -5.38 10.59 -18.11
N GLU A 503 -6.43 10.25 -18.86
CA GLU A 503 -6.70 10.87 -20.16
C GLU A 503 -6.89 12.39 -20.04
N LEU A 504 -7.73 12.82 -19.10
CA LEU A 504 -8.16 14.20 -18.97
C LEU A 504 -7.04 15.11 -18.47
N TYR A 505 -6.33 14.72 -17.41
CA TYR A 505 -5.26 15.53 -16.85
C TYR A 505 -4.11 15.68 -17.86
N LEU A 506 -3.76 14.63 -18.61
CA LEU A 506 -2.76 14.72 -19.67
C LEU A 506 -3.23 15.65 -20.80
N ASN A 507 -4.50 15.57 -21.22
CA ASN A 507 -5.04 16.49 -22.22
C ASN A 507 -4.99 17.95 -21.75
N ILE A 508 -5.09 18.22 -20.44
CA ILE A 508 -4.93 19.58 -19.88
C ILE A 508 -3.45 19.97 -19.84
N VAL A 509 -2.59 19.15 -19.24
CA VAL A 509 -1.18 19.46 -19.01
C VAL A 509 -0.40 19.63 -20.32
N LEU A 510 -0.72 18.82 -21.33
CA LEU A 510 -0.02 18.83 -22.61
C LEU A 510 -0.55 19.90 -23.59
N ALA A 511 -1.67 20.55 -23.27
CA ALA A 511 -2.24 21.61 -24.10
C ALA A 511 -1.41 22.91 -24.02
N PRO A 512 -1.47 23.77 -25.05
CA PRO A 512 -0.94 25.12 -24.94
C PRO A 512 -1.55 25.88 -23.76
N GLU A 513 -0.76 26.72 -23.08
CA GLU A 513 -1.22 27.48 -21.90
C GLU A 513 -2.50 28.28 -22.18
N ALA A 514 -2.64 28.83 -23.39
CA ALA A 514 -3.82 29.60 -23.81
C ALA A 514 -5.11 28.77 -23.93
N GLU A 515 -5.02 27.44 -23.99
CA GLU A 515 -6.16 26.52 -24.04
C GLU A 515 -6.54 25.95 -22.66
N PHE A 516 -5.74 26.23 -21.62
CA PHE A 516 -5.89 25.59 -20.31
C PHE A 516 -7.31 25.69 -19.75
N ASP A 517 -7.85 26.91 -19.62
CA ASP A 517 -9.15 27.13 -18.96
C ASP A 517 -10.28 26.37 -19.68
N ALA A 518 -10.28 26.41 -21.02
CA ALA A 518 -11.28 25.71 -21.83
C ALA A 518 -11.16 24.17 -21.71
N LYS A 519 -9.92 23.65 -21.64
CA LYS A 519 -9.65 22.22 -21.48
C LYS A 519 -10.02 21.72 -20.09
N TYR A 520 -9.68 22.49 -19.05
CA TYR A 520 -10.00 22.17 -17.67
C TYR A 520 -11.52 22.12 -17.43
N GLU A 521 -12.26 23.15 -17.86
CA GLU A 521 -13.72 23.19 -17.71
C GLU A 521 -14.41 22.02 -18.44
N ALA A 522 -13.97 21.70 -19.66
CA ALA A 522 -14.48 20.56 -20.41
C ALA A 522 -14.18 19.22 -19.72
N ALA A 523 -12.96 19.06 -19.17
CA ALA A 523 -12.55 17.87 -18.44
C ALA A 523 -13.31 17.70 -17.13
N LYS A 524 -13.44 18.76 -16.33
CA LYS A 524 -14.21 18.78 -15.08
C LYS A 524 -15.65 18.33 -15.31
N LYS A 525 -16.32 18.88 -16.33
CA LYS A 525 -17.67 18.46 -16.71
C LYS A 525 -17.74 16.98 -17.08
N ARG A 526 -16.84 16.51 -17.97
CA ARG A 526 -16.81 15.12 -18.41
C ARG A 526 -16.55 14.15 -17.25
N TYR A 527 -15.68 14.52 -16.32
CA TYR A 527 -15.34 13.70 -15.16
C TYR A 527 -16.51 13.58 -14.17
N LEU A 528 -17.21 14.69 -13.89
CA LEU A 528 -18.44 14.69 -13.09
C LEU A 528 -19.54 13.81 -13.71
N GLU A 529 -19.77 13.97 -15.02
CA GLU A 529 -20.77 13.19 -15.77
C GLU A 529 -20.42 11.70 -15.91
N ALA A 530 -19.15 11.33 -15.74
CA ALA A 530 -18.68 9.94 -15.82
C ALA A 530 -18.86 9.14 -14.51
N GLY A 531 -19.55 9.70 -13.51
CA GLY A 531 -19.86 9.02 -12.25
C GLY A 531 -19.20 9.65 -11.02
N TYR A 532 -18.27 10.60 -11.18
CA TYR A 532 -17.64 11.24 -10.02
C TYR A 532 -18.65 12.04 -9.18
N GLN A 533 -19.68 12.64 -9.79
CA GLN A 533 -20.76 13.28 -9.01
C GLN A 533 -21.52 12.28 -8.12
N GLU A 534 -21.74 11.05 -8.59
CA GLU A 534 -22.41 10.02 -7.79
C GLU A 534 -21.55 9.59 -6.59
N ILE A 535 -20.23 9.52 -6.76
CA ILE A 535 -19.28 9.31 -5.64
C ILE A 535 -19.39 10.46 -4.62
N LEU A 536 -19.39 11.71 -5.08
CA LEU A 536 -19.50 12.88 -4.20
C LEU A 536 -20.82 12.86 -3.42
N ASP A 537 -21.93 12.55 -4.09
CA ASP A 537 -23.25 12.48 -3.47
C ASP A 537 -23.35 11.35 -2.44
N GLU A 538 -22.75 10.18 -2.72
CA GLU A 538 -22.70 9.05 -1.79
C GLU A 538 -21.86 9.37 -0.56
N LYS A 539 -20.64 9.90 -0.76
CA LYS A 539 -19.78 10.34 0.34
C LYS A 539 -20.45 11.39 1.20
N GLN A 540 -21.12 12.36 0.59
CA GLN A 540 -21.83 13.40 1.33
C GLN A 540 -22.90 12.80 2.25
N LYS A 541 -23.66 11.80 1.79
CA LYS A 541 -24.63 11.09 2.64
C LYS A 541 -23.95 10.37 3.81
N ALA A 542 -22.83 9.70 3.57
CA ALA A 542 -22.07 9.02 4.63
C ALA A 542 -21.49 10.03 5.64
N ILE A 543 -20.98 11.17 5.17
CA ILE A 543 -20.51 12.28 6.01
C ILE A 543 -21.64 12.83 6.88
N ASP A 544 -22.82 13.06 6.29
CA ASP A 544 -23.99 13.59 7.01
C ASP A 544 -24.57 12.58 8.02
N ALA A 545 -24.40 11.27 7.75
CA ALA A 545 -24.74 10.20 8.66
C ALA A 545 -23.68 9.95 9.76
N GLY A 546 -22.54 10.65 9.74
CA GLY A 546 -21.44 10.45 10.69
C GLY A 546 -20.70 9.13 10.51
N GLN A 547 -20.70 8.57 9.29
CA GLN A 547 -20.09 7.28 8.94
C GLN A 547 -18.66 7.45 8.38
N PHE A 548 -17.92 8.43 8.89
CA PHE A 548 -16.51 8.63 8.57
C PHE A 548 -15.73 9.10 9.79
N ARG A 549 -14.41 8.92 9.75
CA ARG A 549 -13.46 9.38 10.77
C ARG A 549 -12.37 10.25 10.17
#